data_AF-A0A161GBA1-F1
#
_entry.id   AF-A0A161GBA1-F1
#
_cell.length_a   1.000
_cell.length_b   1.000
_cell.length_c   1.000
_cell.angle_alpha   90.00
_cell.angle_beta   90.00
_cell.angle_gamma   90.00
#
_symmetry.space_group_name_H-M   'P 1'
#
loop_
_entity.id
_entity.type
_entity.pdbx_description
1 polymer ?
#
loop_
_entity_poly.entity_id
_entity_poly.type
_entity_poly.pdbx_seq_one_letter_code
_entity_poly.pdbx_strand_id
1 'polypeptide(L)'
;NRLYRERLLFLGQEVDSEISNQLVGLMVYLSIEDETRDLYLFINSPGGWVIPGIAIYDTMQFVPPDVHTICMGLAASMGSFILVGGEITKRLAFPHARVMIHQ
;
A
#
# COMPACT_ATOMS: atom_id res chain seq x y z
N ASN A 1 11.31 7.79 -11.57
CA ASN A 1 10.69 6.49 -11.91
C ASN A 1 9.36 6.75 -12.62
N ARG A 2 9.14 6.28 -13.85
CA ARG A 2 7.93 6.64 -14.65
C ARG A 2 6.63 6.15 -13.98
N LEU A 3 6.70 5.00 -13.31
CA LEU A 3 5.57 4.39 -12.61
C LEU A 3 4.96 5.30 -11.54
N TYR A 4 5.76 6.07 -10.82
CA TYR A 4 5.26 6.98 -9.78
C TYR A 4 4.50 8.18 -10.35
N ARG A 5 4.87 8.66 -11.56
CA ARG A 5 4.08 9.68 -12.27
C ARG A 5 2.70 9.14 -12.69
N GLU A 6 2.61 7.83 -12.89
CA GLU A 6 1.36 7.13 -13.12
C GLU A 6 0.62 6.77 -11.82
N ARG A 7 1.14 7.16 -10.64
CA ARG A 7 0.59 6.86 -9.31
C ARG A 7 0.54 5.37 -8.97
N LEU A 8 1.46 4.60 -9.54
CA LEU A 8 1.62 3.18 -9.28
C LEU A 8 2.71 2.97 -8.22
N LEU A 9 2.31 2.55 -7.03
CA LEU A 9 3.15 2.29 -5.86
C LEU A 9 3.29 0.77 -5.65
N PHE A 10 4.45 0.34 -5.15
CA PHE A 10 4.75 -1.09 -5.02
C PHE A 10 5.32 -1.42 -3.64
N LEU A 11 4.63 -2.30 -2.92
CA LEU A 11 5.11 -2.99 -1.73
C LEU A 11 5.43 -4.44 -2.12
N GLY A 12 6.64 -4.66 -2.66
CA GLY A 12 7.08 -5.96 -3.19
C GLY A 12 8.05 -6.73 -2.30
N GLN A 13 8.22 -6.30 -1.04
CA GLN A 13 9.21 -6.83 -0.11
C GLN A 13 8.67 -6.81 1.34
N GLU A 14 9.50 -7.24 2.29
CA GLU A 14 9.20 -7.11 3.72
C GLU A 14 8.97 -5.65 4.10
N VAL A 15 8.03 -5.40 5.01
CA VAL A 15 7.74 -4.08 5.54
C VAL A 15 8.81 -3.71 6.57
N ASP A 16 9.66 -2.76 6.22
CA ASP A 16 10.65 -2.14 7.11
C ASP A 16 10.52 -0.61 7.08
N SER A 17 11.37 0.06 7.86
CA SER A 17 11.39 1.53 7.95
C SER A 17 11.75 2.21 6.62
N GLU A 18 12.59 1.60 5.78
CA GLU A 18 13.04 2.20 4.53
C GLU A 18 11.90 2.21 3.52
N ILE A 19 11.29 1.06 3.24
CA ILE A 19 10.19 0.97 2.28
C ILE A 19 8.96 1.74 2.76
N SER A 20 8.70 1.74 4.08
CA SER A 20 7.63 2.52 4.67
C SER A 20 7.84 4.01 4.42
N ASN A 21 9.01 4.55 4.74
CA ASN A 21 9.29 5.98 4.53
C ASN A 21 9.20 6.38 3.06
N GLN A 22 9.64 5.51 2.15
CA GLN A 22 9.50 5.74 0.71
C GLN A 22 8.03 5.79 0.27
N LEU A 23 7.21 4.81 0.68
CA LEU A 23 5.79 4.77 0.34
C LEU A 23 5.02 5.95 0.94
N VAL A 24 5.26 6.27 2.21
CA VAL A 24 4.65 7.42 2.89
C VAL A 24 4.99 8.73 2.17
N GLY A 25 6.27 8.95 1.89
CA GLY A 25 6.71 10.16 1.18
C GLY A 25 6.11 10.27 -0.22
N LEU A 26 6.02 9.17 -0.96
CA LEU A 26 5.40 9.15 -2.29
C LEU A 26 3.90 9.43 -2.24
N MET A 27 3.16 8.85 -1.29
CA MET A 27 1.73 9.11 -1.14
C MET A 27 1.47 10.60 -0.85
N VAL A 28 2.21 11.19 0.08
CA VAL A 28 2.10 12.62 0.41
C VAL A 28 2.50 13.51 -0.76
N TYR A 29 3.60 13.19 -1.45
CA TYR A 29 4.04 13.95 -2.61
C TYR A 29 2.98 13.94 -3.73
N LEU A 30 2.46 12.76 -4.07
CA LEU A 30 1.47 12.62 -5.13
C LEU A 30 0.13 13.26 -4.75
N SER A 31 -0.26 13.22 -3.47
CA SER A 31 -1.47 13.91 -3.03
C SER A 31 -1.36 15.43 -3.15
N ILE A 32 -0.15 16.00 -2.95
CA ILE A 32 0.10 17.43 -3.16
C ILE A 32 0.09 17.78 -4.66
N GLU A 33 0.62 16.91 -5.53
CA GLU A 33 0.62 17.19 -6.97
C GLU A 33 -0.78 17.20 -7.58
N ASP A 34 -1.67 16.32 -7.11
CA ASP A 34 -3.08 16.29 -7.51
C ASP A 34 -3.87 15.42 -6.52
N GLU A 35 -4.79 16.07 -5.81
CA GLU A 35 -5.60 15.49 -4.74
C GLU A 35 -6.81 14.68 -5.24
N THR A 36 -7.15 14.81 -6.53
CA THR A 36 -8.36 14.22 -7.13
C THR A 36 -8.12 12.87 -7.77
N ARG A 37 -6.84 12.53 -8.01
CA ARG A 37 -6.46 11.35 -8.76
C ARG A 37 -5.96 10.24 -7.85
N ASP A 38 -6.66 9.12 -7.87
CA ASP A 38 -6.38 7.94 -7.04
C ASP A 38 -4.95 7.40 -7.14
N LEU A 39 -4.54 6.72 -6.07
CA LEU A 39 -3.26 6.01 -5.93
C LEU A 39 -3.48 4.50 -6.06
N TYR A 40 -2.52 3.77 -6.65
CA TYR A 40 -2.61 2.32 -6.81
C TYR A 40 -1.43 1.64 -6.12
N LEU A 41 -1.70 0.98 -4.99
CA LEU A 41 -0.72 0.24 -4.22
C LEU A 41 -0.78 -1.26 -4.53
N PHE A 42 0.24 -1.75 -5.24
CA PHE A 42 0.42 -3.17 -5.53
C PHE A 42 1.20 -3.84 -4.40
N ILE A 43 0.64 -4.93 -3.86
CA ILE A 43 1.15 -5.60 -2.66
C ILE A 43 1.54 -7.03 -3.00
N ASN A 44 2.81 -7.35 -2.73
CA ASN A 44 3.37 -8.69 -2.70
C ASN A 44 4.40 -8.74 -1.56
N SER A 45 3.91 -8.92 -0.33
CA SER A 45 4.70 -8.82 0.89
C SER A 45 4.39 -9.95 1.87
N PRO A 46 5.42 -10.54 2.50
CA PRO A 46 5.25 -11.48 3.60
C PRO A 46 4.83 -10.79 4.92
N GLY A 47 4.71 -9.46 4.93
CA GLY A 47 4.53 -8.68 6.14
C GLY A 47 5.83 -8.03 6.59
N GLY A 48 6.00 -7.82 7.89
CA GLY A 48 7.18 -7.19 8.45
C GLY A 48 6.84 -6.43 9.73
N TRP A 49 7.53 -5.31 9.93
CA TRP A 49 7.47 -4.53 11.15
C TRP A 49 6.12 -3.82 11.30
N VAL A 50 5.57 -3.90 12.51
CA VAL A 50 4.25 -3.34 12.83
C VAL A 50 4.22 -1.82 12.72
N ILE A 51 5.18 -1.12 13.35
CA ILE A 51 5.18 0.35 13.38
C ILE A 51 5.34 0.98 11.98
N PRO A 52 6.28 0.53 11.12
CA PRO A 52 6.33 0.99 9.73
C PRO A 52 5.05 0.64 8.95
N GLY A 53 4.47 -0.54 9.15
CA GLY A 53 3.21 -0.89 8.49
C GLY A 53 2.02 -0.01 8.91
N ILE A 54 1.96 0.41 10.18
CA ILE A 54 0.98 1.39 10.67
C ILE A 54 1.21 2.76 10.03
N ALA A 55 2.46 3.20 9.88
CA ALA A 55 2.76 4.48 9.22
C ALA A 55 2.26 4.52 7.77
N ILE A 56 2.43 3.42 7.02
CA ILE A 56 1.85 3.27 5.67
C ILE A 56 0.33 3.38 5.75
N TYR A 57 -0.30 2.58 6.62
CA TYR A 57 -1.76 2.56 6.78
C TYR A 57 -2.34 3.93 7.11
N ASP A 58 -1.81 4.61 8.12
CA ASP A 58 -2.30 5.93 8.55
C ASP A 58 -2.12 6.97 7.45
N THR A 59 -1.03 6.87 6.68
CA THR A 59 -0.82 7.76 5.52
C THR A 59 -1.87 7.51 4.44
N MET A 60 -2.24 6.25 4.18
CA MET A 60 -3.32 5.94 3.25
C MET A 60 -4.66 6.54 3.69
N GLN A 61 -4.92 6.64 5.00
CA GLN A 61 -6.14 7.27 5.52
C GLN A 61 -6.05 8.81 5.53
N PHE A 62 -4.84 9.35 5.62
CA PHE A 62 -4.59 10.78 5.72
C PHE A 62 -4.66 11.49 4.36
N VAL A 63 -4.13 10.87 3.30
CA VAL A 63 -4.07 11.51 1.99
C VAL A 63 -5.48 11.62 1.38
N PRO A 64 -5.84 12.75 0.73
CA PRO A 64 -7.15 12.91 0.09
C PRO A 64 -7.49 11.91 -1.03
N PRO A 65 -6.55 11.51 -1.91
CA PRO A 65 -6.87 10.54 -2.97
C PRO A 65 -7.15 9.14 -2.41
N ASP A 66 -8.13 8.46 -2.99
CA ASP A 66 -8.40 7.07 -2.64
C ASP A 66 -7.19 6.18 -2.98
N VAL A 67 -6.83 5.31 -2.05
CA VAL A 67 -5.77 4.31 -2.26
C VAL A 67 -6.39 2.97 -2.65
N HIS A 68 -6.22 2.58 -3.91
CA HIS A 68 -6.53 1.24 -4.38
C HIS A 68 -5.45 0.29 -3.89
N THR A 69 -5.84 -0.87 -3.37
CA THR A 69 -4.90 -1.91 -2.96
C THR A 69 -5.09 -3.17 -3.78
N ILE A 70 -4.00 -3.70 -4.32
CA ILE A 70 -4.03 -4.85 -5.23
C ILE A 70 -3.02 -5.90 -4.76
N CYS A 71 -3.52 -7.02 -4.23
CA CYS A 71 -2.67 -8.15 -3.87
C CYS A 71 -2.29 -8.95 -5.13
N MET A 72 -1.00 -8.96 -5.48
CA MET A 72 -0.49 -9.65 -6.66
C MET A 72 -0.06 -11.09 -6.40
N GLY A 73 0.37 -11.41 -5.18
CA GLY A 73 0.93 -12.71 -4.83
C GLY A 73 0.64 -13.07 -3.38
N LEU A 74 1.39 -12.48 -2.45
CA LEU A 74 1.18 -12.67 -1.01
C LEU A 74 0.87 -11.33 -0.34
N ALA A 75 -0.12 -11.30 0.53
CA ALA A 75 -0.31 -10.26 1.53
C ALA A 75 -0.47 -10.95 2.88
N ALA A 76 0.65 -11.12 3.59
CA ALA A 76 0.67 -11.75 4.90
C ALA A 76 0.95 -10.73 6.02
N SER A 77 0.42 -10.96 7.23
CA SER A 77 0.68 -10.13 8.41
C SER A 77 0.46 -8.63 8.12
N MET A 78 1.44 -7.76 8.34
CA MET A 78 1.34 -6.33 7.99
C MET A 78 1.01 -6.06 6.51
N GLY A 79 1.39 -6.95 5.58
CA GLY A 79 0.96 -6.85 4.18
C GLY A 79 -0.55 -7.06 4.03
N SER A 80 -1.15 -7.96 4.82
CA SER A 80 -2.61 -8.15 4.86
C SER A 80 -3.34 -6.97 5.50
N PHE A 81 -2.72 -6.36 6.52
CA PHE A 81 -3.23 -5.17 7.19
C PHE A 81 -3.23 -3.95 6.25
N ILE A 82 -2.14 -3.72 5.53
CA ILE A 82 -2.04 -2.65 4.52
C ILE A 82 -3.04 -2.91 3.38
N LEU A 83 -3.20 -4.16 2.92
CA LEU A 83 -4.17 -4.51 1.89
C LEU A 83 -5.59 -4.10 2.29
N VAL A 84 -6.03 -4.40 3.51
CA VAL A 84 -7.38 -4.05 3.97
C VAL A 84 -7.59 -2.55 4.19
N GLY A 85 -6.50 -1.79 4.37
CA GLY A 85 -6.53 -0.33 4.54
C GLY A 85 -6.81 0.48 3.28
N GLY A 86 -6.83 -0.14 2.10
CA GLY A 86 -7.28 0.54 0.88
C GLY A 86 -8.76 0.94 0.94
N GLU A 87 -9.16 1.85 0.06
CA GLU A 87 -10.54 2.37 0.03
C GLU A 87 -11.57 1.26 -0.15
N ILE A 88 -12.69 1.35 0.58
CA ILE A 88 -13.76 0.35 0.50
C ILE A 88 -14.23 0.26 -0.95
N THR A 89 -14.46 -0.96 -1.44
CA THR A 89 -14.75 -1.30 -2.85
C THR A 89 -13.58 -1.23 -3.83
N LYS A 90 -12.44 -0.66 -3.45
CA LYS A 90 -11.22 -0.52 -4.30
C LYS A 90 -10.07 -1.45 -3.86
N ARG A 91 -10.41 -2.54 -3.16
CA ARG A 91 -9.47 -3.57 -2.69
C ARG A 91 -9.62 -4.83 -3.52
N LEU A 92 -8.54 -5.26 -4.14
CA LEU A 92 -8.52 -6.33 -5.12
C LEU A 92 -7.43 -7.35 -4.77
N ALA A 93 -7.64 -8.59 -5.17
CA ALA A 93 -6.62 -9.63 -5.13
C ALA A 93 -6.65 -10.42 -6.43
N PHE A 94 -5.49 -10.77 -6.97
CA PHE A 94 -5.41 -11.62 -8.15
C PHE A 94 -5.91 -13.03 -7.85
N PRO A 95 -6.37 -13.79 -8.87
CA PRO A 95 -7.02 -15.09 -8.66
C PRO A 95 -6.19 -16.14 -7.88
N HIS A 96 -4.87 -16.02 -7.93
CA HIS A 96 -3.94 -16.92 -7.25
C HIS A 96 -3.25 -16.28 -6.03
N ALA A 97 -3.60 -15.04 -5.69
CA ALA A 97 -3.06 -14.39 -4.53
C ALA A 97 -3.47 -15.11 -3.23
N ARG A 98 -2.71 -14.88 -2.17
CA ARG A 98 -2.96 -15.38 -0.82
C ARG A 98 -2.94 -14.21 0.15
N VAL A 99 -4.01 -14.11 0.93
CA VAL A 99 -4.09 -13.20 2.07
C VAL A 99 -4.01 -14.05 3.33
N MET A 100 -3.08 -13.72 4.22
CA MET A 100 -2.81 -14.51 5.41
C MET A 100 -2.72 -13.60 6.63
N ILE A 101 -3.65 -13.78 7.56
CA ILE A 101 -3.67 -13.10 8.85
C ILE A 101 -3.19 -14.13 9.87
N HIS A 102 -2.20 -13.75 10.67
CA HIS A 102 -1.75 -14.55 11.81
C HIS A 102 -1.52 -13.62 13.00
N GLN A 103 -1.55 -14.20 14.20
CA GLN A 103 -1.14 -13.52 15.43
C GLN A 103 0.39 -13.47 15.53
#